data_AF-A0A925C7Y6-F1
#
_entry.id   AF-A0A925C7Y6-F1
#
_cell.length_a   1.000
_cell.length_b   1.000
_cell.length_c   1.000
_cell.angle_alpha   90.00
_cell.angle_beta   90.00
_cell.angle_gamma   90.00
#
_symmetry.space_group_name_H-M   'P 1'
#
loop_
_entity.id
_entity.type
_entity.pdbx_description
1 polymer ?
#
loop_
_entity_poly.entity_id
_entity_poly.type
_entity_poly.pdbx_seq_one_letter_code
_entity_poly.pdbx_strand_id
1 'polypeptide(L)'
;MMMLHEALTHASAAHGQKGIANYERLEFLGDRVLGLAMAEHLFQAFPDAAEGELARRFNSLVRKETCADVADELELGPYIILGDSEAMAG
;
A
#
# COMPACT_ATOMS: atom_id res chain seq x y z
N MET A 1 -18.28 8.82 4.48
CA MET A 1 -18.51 7.38 4.27
C MET A 1 -18.04 6.99 2.86
N MET A 2 -16.77 7.27 2.54
CA MET A 2 -16.27 7.21 1.15
C MET A 2 -14.77 6.86 1.03
N MET A 3 -14.07 6.54 2.13
CA MET A 3 -12.63 6.24 2.07
C MET A 3 -12.32 4.88 1.45
N LEU A 4 -13.16 3.85 1.66
CA LEU A 4 -12.88 2.52 1.13
C LEU A 4 -13.01 2.47 -0.40
N HIS A 5 -14.03 3.13 -0.96
CA HIS A 5 -14.19 3.21 -2.42
C HIS A 5 -13.01 3.96 -3.06
N GLU A 6 -12.58 5.08 -2.48
CA GLU A 6 -11.38 5.82 -2.91
C GLU A 6 -10.11 4.95 -2.80
N ALA A 7 -9.94 4.22 -1.69
CA ALA A 7 -8.80 3.33 -1.46
C ALA A 7 -8.71 2.16 -2.45
N LEU A 8 -9.83 1.75 -3.04
CA LEU A 8 -9.90 0.69 -4.03
C LEU A 8 -9.88 1.21 -5.48
N THR A 9 -9.87 2.53 -5.69
CA THR A 9 -9.95 3.11 -7.03
C THR A 9 -8.58 3.47 -7.57
N HIS A 10 -8.14 2.76 -8.59
CA HIS A 10 -6.89 3.03 -9.29
C HIS A 10 -6.96 4.31 -10.12
N ALA A 11 -5.82 5.00 -10.30
CA ALA A 11 -5.75 6.24 -11.06
C ALA A 11 -6.23 6.10 -12.53
N SER A 12 -6.12 4.89 -13.10
CA SER A 12 -6.65 4.57 -14.45
C SER A 12 -8.17 4.69 -14.53
N ALA A 13 -8.90 4.37 -13.46
CA ALA A 13 -10.36 4.46 -13.43
C ALA A 13 -10.84 5.93 -13.30
N ALA A 14 -9.99 6.79 -12.75
CA ALA A 14 -10.23 8.23 -12.65
C ALA A 14 -9.82 9.01 -13.91
N HIS A 15 -9.13 8.37 -14.87
CA HIS A 15 -8.59 9.05 -16.05
C HIS A 15 -9.71 9.57 -16.97
N GLY A 16 -9.82 10.89 -17.11
CA GLY A 16 -10.83 11.54 -17.96
C GLY A 16 -12.10 12.02 -17.24
N GLN A 17 -12.28 11.70 -15.95
CA GLN A 17 -13.41 12.18 -15.15
C GLN A 17 -12.91 13.13 -14.03
N LYS A 18 -13.16 14.43 -14.20
CA LYS A 18 -12.86 15.42 -13.16
C LYS A 18 -13.70 15.13 -11.91
N GLY A 19 -13.03 14.85 -10.78
CA GLY A 19 -13.66 14.73 -9.47
C GLY A 19 -13.78 13.30 -8.93
N ILE A 20 -13.32 12.27 -9.64
CA ILE A 20 -13.16 10.93 -9.06
C ILE A 20 -11.91 10.94 -8.17
N ALA A 21 -12.08 10.59 -6.90
CA ALA A 21 -10.97 10.37 -5.98
C ALA A 21 -10.37 8.98 -6.22
N ASN A 22 -9.04 8.90 -6.25
CA ASN A 22 -8.27 7.67 -6.39
C ASN A 22 -7.45 7.43 -5.12
N TYR A 23 -6.81 6.28 -5.03
CA TYR A 23 -6.08 5.94 -3.81
C TYR A 23 -4.74 6.69 -3.64
N GLU A 24 -4.23 7.49 -4.58
CA GLU A 24 -2.84 8.01 -4.55
C GLU A 24 -2.52 8.79 -3.27
N ARG A 25 -3.48 9.60 -2.79
CA ARG A 25 -3.31 10.34 -1.53
C ARG A 25 -3.38 9.44 -0.31
N LEU A 26 -4.17 8.37 -0.39
CA LEU A 26 -4.29 7.37 0.67
C LEU A 26 -3.06 6.46 0.70
N GLU A 27 -2.48 6.13 -0.44
CA GLU A 27 -1.19 5.44 -0.57
C GLU A 27 -0.08 6.27 0.08
N PHE A 28 0.02 7.56 -0.25
CA PHE A 28 0.98 8.47 0.38
C PHE A 28 0.87 8.45 1.92
N LEU A 29 -0.35 8.50 2.45
CA LEU A 29 -0.60 8.44 3.89
C LEU A 29 -0.27 7.04 4.46
N GLY A 30 -0.73 5.99 3.78
CA GLY A 30 -0.56 4.59 4.16
C GLY A 30 0.90 4.20 4.29
N ASP A 31 1.76 4.64 3.38
CA ASP A 31 3.21 4.41 3.44
C ASP A 31 3.83 4.94 4.73
N ARG A 32 3.42 6.13 5.18
CA ARG A 32 3.95 6.71 6.43
C ARG A 32 3.41 5.99 7.64
N VAL A 33 2.14 5.59 7.62
CA VAL A 33 1.52 4.84 8.72
C VAL A 33 2.16 3.45 8.85
N LEU A 34 2.30 2.72 7.75
CA LEU A 34 2.97 1.42 7.70
C LEU A 34 4.44 1.56 8.13
N GLY A 35 5.14 2.57 7.62
CA GLY A 35 6.52 2.85 7.99
C GLY A 35 6.70 3.12 9.48
N LEU A 36 5.85 3.92 10.10
CA LEU A 36 5.93 4.16 11.54
C LEU A 36 5.63 2.88 12.33
N ALA A 37 4.57 2.15 11.99
CA ALA A 37 4.18 0.94 12.69
C ALA A 37 5.26 -0.15 12.63
N MET A 38 5.88 -0.35 11.46
CA MET A 38 6.95 -1.33 11.30
C MET A 38 8.25 -0.89 11.98
N ALA A 39 8.58 0.40 11.95
CA ALA A 39 9.75 0.91 12.68
C ALA A 39 9.60 0.74 14.19
N GLU A 40 8.43 1.07 14.75
CA GLU A 40 8.13 0.85 16.17
C GLU A 40 8.20 -0.63 16.54
N HIS A 41 7.57 -1.50 15.73
CA HIS A 41 7.57 -2.94 15.97
C HIS A 41 9.00 -3.51 16.00
N LEU A 42 9.83 -3.16 15.02
CA LEU A 42 11.22 -3.63 14.97
C LEU A 42 12.06 -3.08 16.12
N PHE A 43 11.87 -1.82 16.48
CA PHE A 43 12.57 -1.19 17.61
C PHE A 43 12.27 -1.92 18.94
N GLN A 44 11.02 -2.34 19.14
CA GLN A 44 10.62 -3.07 20.35
C GLN A 44 11.02 -4.55 20.31
N ALA A 45 10.90 -5.21 19.14
CA ALA A 45 11.15 -6.64 18.99
C ALA A 45 12.65 -6.99 19.00
N PHE A 46 13.53 -6.06 18.61
CA PHE A 46 14.97 -6.27 18.50
C PHE A 46 15.76 -5.17 19.24
N PRO A 47 15.68 -5.11 20.59
CA PRO A 47 16.26 -4.02 21.37
C PRO A 47 17.79 -3.92 21.28
N ASP A 48 18.47 -5.03 20.98
CA ASP A 48 19.94 -5.10 20.88
C ASP A 48 20.46 -4.98 19.43
N ALA A 49 19.56 -4.85 18.44
CA ALA A 49 19.95 -4.77 17.04
C ALA A 49 20.51 -3.39 16.69
N ALA A 50 21.58 -3.37 15.89
CA ALA A 50 22.12 -2.14 15.36
C ALA A 50 21.18 -1.52 14.31
N GLU A 51 21.27 -0.20 14.12
CA GLU A 51 20.47 0.56 13.15
C GLU A 51 20.49 -0.08 11.74
N GLY A 52 21.66 -0.49 11.25
CA GLY A 52 21.79 -1.11 9.92
C GLY A 52 21.13 -2.49 9.79
N GLU A 53 20.92 -3.21 10.89
CA GLU A 53 20.12 -4.42 10.89
C GLU A 53 18.62 -4.09 10.85
N LEU A 54 18.19 -3.16 11.71
CA LEU A 54 16.80 -2.67 11.75
C LEU A 54 16.37 -2.12 10.38
N ALA A 55 17.21 -1.31 9.74
CA ALA A 55 16.94 -0.75 8.41
C ALA A 55 16.81 -1.83 7.32
N ARG A 56 17.63 -2.89 7.36
CA ARG A 56 17.53 -4.02 6.41
C ARG A 56 16.23 -4.78 6.59
N ARG A 57 15.86 -5.09 7.84
CA ARG A 57 14.59 -5.76 8.18
C ARG A 57 13.39 -4.90 7.76
N PHE A 58 13.44 -3.62 8.11
CA PHE A 58 12.42 -2.64 7.75
C PHE A 58 12.15 -2.62 6.25
N ASN A 59 13.20 -2.43 5.45
CA ASN A 59 13.08 -2.37 3.99
C ASN A 59 12.50 -3.65 3.40
N SER A 60 12.77 -4.82 3.99
CA SER A 60 12.18 -6.08 3.53
C SER A 60 10.68 -6.23 3.85
N LEU A 61 10.20 -5.55 4.89
CA LEU A 61 8.80 -5.63 5.34
C LEU A 61 7.89 -4.64 4.64
N VAL A 62 8.40 -3.45 4.29
CA VAL A 62 7.58 -2.36 3.68
C VAL A 62 7.76 -2.23 2.17
N ARG A 63 8.49 -3.15 1.53
CA ARG A 63 8.67 -3.13 0.07
C ARG A 63 7.40 -3.53 -0.66
N LYS A 64 7.31 -3.08 -1.91
CA LYS A 64 6.18 -3.32 -2.80
C LYS A 64 5.82 -4.80 -2.93
N GLU A 65 6.81 -5.68 -3.06
CA GLU A 65 6.56 -7.11 -3.25
C GLU A 65 5.90 -7.72 -2.02
N THR A 66 6.38 -7.38 -0.82
CA THR A 66 5.77 -7.85 0.43
C THR A 66 4.34 -7.31 0.60
N CYS A 67 4.10 -6.04 0.23
CA CYS A 67 2.74 -5.48 0.26
C CYS A 67 1.82 -6.15 -0.78
N ALA A 68 2.34 -6.55 -1.94
CA ALA A 68 1.60 -7.28 -2.96
C ALA A 68 1.23 -8.69 -2.48
N ASP A 69 2.18 -9.41 -1.87
CA ASP A 69 1.93 -10.74 -1.28
C ASP A 69 0.81 -10.67 -0.24
N VAL A 70 0.84 -9.66 0.65
CA VAL A 70 -0.22 -9.42 1.64
C VAL A 70 -1.55 -9.05 0.98
N ALA A 71 -1.54 -8.26 -0.10
CA ALA A 71 -2.76 -7.92 -0.83
C ALA A 71 -3.40 -9.14 -1.50
N ASP A 72 -2.58 -10.06 -2.01
CA ASP A 72 -3.02 -11.33 -2.59
C ASP A 72 -3.60 -12.27 -1.51
N GLU A 73 -2.95 -12.38 -0.35
CA GLU A 73 -3.48 -13.14 0.81
C GLU A 73 -4.82 -12.60 1.31
N LEU A 74 -5.04 -11.28 1.21
CA LEU A 74 -6.28 -10.61 1.55
C LEU A 74 -7.33 -10.65 0.43
N GLU A 75 -7.01 -11.27 -0.71
CA GLU A 75 -7.87 -11.34 -1.90
C GLU A 75 -8.36 -9.96 -2.36
N LEU A 76 -7.48 -8.95 -2.33
CA LEU A 76 -7.87 -7.57 -2.67
C LEU A 76 -8.08 -7.35 -4.18
N GLY A 77 -7.41 -8.14 -5.03
CA GLY A 77 -7.42 -8.00 -6.49
C GLY A 77 -8.84 -7.84 -7.10
N PRO A 78 -9.80 -8.74 -6.80
CA PRO A 78 -11.17 -8.65 -7.31
C PRO A 78 -11.94 -7.38 -6.91
N TYR A 79 -11.48 -6.64 -5.89
CA TYR A 79 -12.12 -5.43 -5.39
C TYR A 79 -11.49 -4.14 -5.93
N ILE A 80 -10.35 -4.23 -6.62
CA ILE A 80 -9.69 -3.05 -7.21
C ILE A 80 -10.47 -2.58 -8.43
N ILE A 81 -10.81 -1.29 -8.43
CA ILE A 81 -11.52 -0.62 -9.50
C ILE A 81 -10.49 -0.05 -10.47
N LEU A 82 -10.33 -0.73 -11.61
CA LEU A 82 -9.47 -0.35 -12.72
C LEU A 82 -10.26 0.34 -13.83
N GLY A 83 -9.56 1.05 -14.72
CA GLY A 83 -10.17 1.60 -15.93
C GLY A 83 -10.22 0.52 -17.02
N ASP A 84 -11.13 0.63 -17.98
CA ASP A 84 -11.36 -0.38 -19.02
C ASP A 84 -10.08 -0.80 -19.77
N SER A 85 -9.16 0.15 -20.00
CA SER A 85 -7.88 -0.11 -20.68
C SER A 85 -6.87 -0.88 -19.81
N GLU A 86 -6.93 -0.68 -18.48
CA GLU A 86 -5.99 -1.28 -17.52
C GLU A 86 -6.44 -2.69 -17.12
N ALA A 87 -7.76 -2.92 -17.00
CA ALA A 87 -8.35 -4.22 -16.73
C ALA A 87 -8.03 -5.28 -17.82
N MET A 88 -7.72 -4.83 -19.04
CA MET A 88 -7.36 -5.68 -20.18
C MET A 88 -5.84 -5.94 -20.28
N ALA A 89 -5.02 -5.22 -19.53
CA ALA A 89 -3.57 -5.33 -19.52
C ALA A 89 -3.03 -6.18 -18.35
N GLY A 90 -3.91 -6.59 -17.43
CA GLY A 90 -3.63 -7.47 -16.28
C GLY A 90 -3.70 -8.95 -16.61
#